data_AF-A0A2S6ATT0-F1
#
_entry.id   AF-A0A2S6ATT0-F1
#
_cell.length_a   1.000
_cell.length_b   1.000
_cell.length_c   1.000
_cell.angle_alpha   90.00
_cell.angle_beta   90.00
_cell.angle_gamma   90.00
#
_symmetry.space_group_name_H-M   'P 1'
#
loop_
_entity.id
_entity.type
_entity.pdbx_description
1 polymer ?
#
loop_
_entity_poly.entity_id
_entity_poly.type
_entity_poly.pdbx_seq_one_letter_code
_entity_poly.pdbx_strand_id
1 'polypeptide(L)'
;MSESADPETVRELADIPAVEVISRAAVMLMSSAAEKLGLADEDPDSSPRRDLDEARRVITALAGLVTASVEYLGPHAGPIREGLQSLQRAFRESSAHPDAPGAGPGEKYTGPVY
;
A
#
# COMPACT_ATOMS: atom_id res chain seq x y z
N MET A 1 26.21 -5.47 0.43
CA MET A 1 26.47 -4.75 -0.82
C MET A 1 25.45 -3.63 -0.89
N SER A 2 25.89 -2.39 -0.78
CA SER A 2 24.98 -1.24 -0.93
C SER A 2 24.72 -1.12 -2.43
N GLU A 3 23.50 -1.44 -2.85
CA GLU A 3 23.03 -1.16 -4.20
C GLU A 3 22.86 0.36 -4.27
N SER A 4 23.96 1.07 -4.58
CA SER A 4 23.87 2.44 -5.06
C SER A 4 22.97 2.40 -6.29
N ALA A 5 21.88 3.17 -6.28
CA ALA A 5 21.00 3.30 -7.44
C ALA A 5 21.86 3.48 -8.69
N ASP A 6 21.83 2.48 -9.58
CA ASP A 6 22.66 2.46 -10.78
C ASP A 6 22.27 3.68 -11.63
N PRO A 7 23.21 4.56 -12.04
CA PRO A 7 22.88 5.72 -12.86
C PRO A 7 22.15 5.37 -14.16
N GLU A 8 22.28 4.13 -14.65
CA GLU A 8 21.48 3.57 -15.75
C GLU A 8 19.99 3.46 -15.38
N THR A 9 19.65 2.88 -14.22
CA THR A 9 18.27 2.76 -13.74
C THR A 9 17.58 4.12 -13.57
N VAL A 10 18.33 5.15 -13.17
CA VAL A 10 17.78 6.52 -13.03
C VAL A 10 17.52 7.16 -14.39
N ARG A 11 18.35 6.89 -15.41
CA ARG A 11 18.08 7.36 -16.80
C ARG A 11 16.84 6.71 -17.38
N GLU A 12 16.62 5.43 -17.11
CA GLU A 12 15.43 4.71 -17.55
C GLU A 12 14.13 5.33 -17.00
N LEU A 13 14.14 5.93 -15.81
CA LEU A 13 12.95 6.57 -15.23
C LEU A 13 12.46 7.77 -16.06
N ALA A 14 13.35 8.45 -16.79
CA ALA A 14 12.97 9.60 -17.61
C ALA A 14 12.06 9.21 -18.78
N ASP A 15 12.16 7.96 -19.24
CA ASP A 15 11.40 7.44 -20.38
C ASP A 15 10.10 6.72 -19.94
N ILE A 16 9.88 6.54 -18.63
CA ILE A 16 8.69 5.86 -18.11
C ILE A 16 7.54 6.85 -17.95
N PRO A 17 6.34 6.57 -18.50
CA PRO A 17 5.16 7.40 -18.28
C PRO A 17 4.83 7.56 -16.80
N ALA A 18 4.42 8.76 -16.38
CA ALA A 18 4.09 9.05 -14.97
C ALA A 18 3.03 8.09 -14.39
N VAL A 19 2.02 7.72 -15.19
CA VAL A 19 0.99 6.74 -14.78
C VAL A 19 1.59 5.38 -14.43
N GLU A 20 2.64 4.96 -15.14
CA GLU A 20 3.34 3.71 -14.89
C GLU A 20 4.22 3.80 -13.65
N VAL A 21 4.93 4.92 -13.44
CA VAL A 21 5.70 5.18 -12.21
C VAL A 21 4.79 5.10 -10.98
N ILE A 22 3.64 5.78 -11.02
CA ILE A 22 2.67 5.80 -9.92
C ILE A 22 2.09 4.40 -9.68
N SER A 23 1.71 3.69 -10.75
CA SER A 23 1.13 2.35 -10.63
C SER A 23 2.14 1.34 -10.05
N ARG A 24 3.40 1.39 -10.48
CA ARG A 24 4.48 0.56 -9.92
C ARG A 24 4.74 0.89 -8.45
N ALA A 25 4.75 2.17 -8.08
CA ALA A 25 4.88 2.58 -6.68
C ALA A 25 3.70 2.09 -5.83
N ALA A 26 2.46 2.19 -6.34
CA ALA A 26 1.27 1.68 -5.65
C ALA A 26 1.35 0.17 -5.41
N VAL A 27 1.78 -0.61 -6.42
CA VAL A 27 2.00 -2.06 -6.27
C VAL A 27 3.08 -2.36 -5.24
N MET A 28 4.21 -1.64 -5.27
CA MET A 28 5.28 -1.81 -4.28
C MET A 28 4.78 -1.56 -2.85
N LEU A 29 4.01 -0.48 -2.64
CA LEU A 29 3.42 -0.19 -1.34
C LEU A 29 2.39 -1.24 -0.92
N MET A 30 1.55 -1.72 -1.85
CA MET A 30 0.59 -2.80 -1.59
C MET A 30 1.29 -4.08 -1.14
N SER A 31 2.33 -4.52 -1.86
CA SER A 31 3.10 -5.71 -1.51
C SER A 31 3.80 -5.54 -0.16
N SER A 32 4.40 -4.38 0.10
CA SER A 32 5.05 -4.11 1.39
C SER A 32 4.05 -4.12 2.56
N ALA A 33 2.85 -3.57 2.37
CA ALA A 33 1.79 -3.63 3.37
C ALA A 33 1.29 -5.06 3.61
N ALA A 34 1.13 -5.86 2.56
CA ALA A 34 0.71 -7.26 2.68
C ALA A 34 1.73 -8.08 3.49
N GLU A 35 3.02 -7.92 3.24
CA GLU A 35 4.09 -8.55 4.02
C GLU A 35 4.04 -8.14 5.50
N LYS A 36 3.86 -6.85 5.79
CA LYS A 36 3.76 -6.31 7.16
C LYS A 36 2.47 -6.71 7.87
N LEU A 37 1.42 -7.08 7.14
CA LEU A 37 0.22 -7.69 7.69
C LEU A 37 0.37 -9.21 7.89
N GLY A 38 1.48 -9.81 7.46
CA GLY A 38 1.70 -11.25 7.49
C GLY A 38 0.94 -12.02 6.39
N LEU A 39 0.27 -11.35 5.46
CA LEU A 39 -0.61 -11.96 4.45
C LEU A 39 0.14 -12.81 3.41
N ALA A 40 1.48 -12.77 3.41
CA ALA A 40 2.33 -13.55 2.53
C ALA A 40 2.66 -14.95 3.07
N ASP A 41 2.39 -15.23 4.35
CA ASP A 41 2.61 -16.54 4.99
C ASP A 41 1.28 -17.30 5.14
N GLU A 42 1.34 -18.63 5.30
CA GLU A 42 0.13 -19.48 5.43
C GLU A 42 -0.73 -19.11 6.65
N ASP A 43 -0.08 -18.71 7.75
CA ASP A 43 -0.71 -18.17 8.95
C ASP A 43 -0.26 -16.72 9.18
N PRO A 44 -1.10 -15.72 8.84
CA PRO A 44 -0.76 -14.32 9.01
C PRO A 44 -0.50 -13.90 10.45
N ASP A 45 -1.09 -14.55 11.46
CA ASP A 45 -0.94 -14.18 12.88
C ASP A 45 0.40 -14.61 13.46
N SER A 46 1.04 -15.64 12.89
CA SER A 46 2.36 -16.13 13.32
C SER A 46 3.50 -15.70 12.39
N SER A 47 3.23 -14.88 11.37
CA SER A 47 4.25 -14.41 10.43
C SER A 47 5.38 -13.64 11.14
N PRO A 48 6.66 -13.97 10.88
CA PRO A 48 7.80 -13.23 11.42
C PRO A 48 7.97 -11.83 10.81
N ARG A 49 7.25 -11.53 9.72
CA ARG A 49 7.29 -10.24 9.02
C ARG A 49 6.14 -9.31 9.44
N ARG A 50 5.21 -9.80 10.26
CA ARG A 50 4.07 -9.01 10.74
C ARG A 50 4.52 -7.88 11.65
N ASP A 51 4.15 -6.66 11.26
CA ASP A 51 4.38 -5.41 11.99
C ASP A 51 3.25 -4.43 11.66
N LEU A 52 2.27 -4.31 12.57
CA LEU A 52 1.10 -3.46 12.38
C LEU A 52 1.46 -1.95 12.43
N ASP A 53 2.47 -1.56 13.19
CA ASP A 53 2.86 -0.14 13.25
C ASP A 53 3.44 0.31 11.92
N GLU A 54 4.25 -0.55 11.30
CA GLU A 54 4.77 -0.35 9.95
C GLU A 54 3.69 -0.46 8.87
N ALA A 55 2.80 -1.47 8.95
CA ALA A 55 1.69 -1.63 8.01
C ALA A 55 0.81 -0.37 7.97
N ARG A 56 0.52 0.23 9.14
CA ARG A 56 -0.26 1.48 9.24
C ARG A 56 0.36 2.60 8.40
N ARG A 57 1.67 2.76 8.47
CA ARG A 57 2.40 3.83 7.75
C ARG A 57 2.33 3.60 6.24
N VAL A 58 2.58 2.38 5.79
CA VAL A 58 2.57 2.02 4.36
C VAL A 58 1.16 2.13 3.78
N ILE A 59 0.13 1.60 4.45
CA ILE A 59 -1.27 1.70 4.00
C ILE A 59 -1.72 3.17 3.94
N THR A 60 -1.32 3.98 4.92
CA THR A 60 -1.64 5.42 4.92
C THR A 60 -0.97 6.16 3.77
N ALA A 61 0.30 5.83 3.46
CA ALA A 61 1.02 6.40 2.34
C ALA A 61 0.38 6.00 0.99
N LEU A 62 0.03 4.72 0.83
CA LEU A 62 -0.69 4.21 -0.33
C LEU A 62 -2.03 4.92 -0.51
N ALA A 63 -2.81 5.08 0.55
CA ALA A 63 -4.09 5.79 0.49
C ALA A 63 -3.94 7.24 0.03
N GLY A 64 -2.91 7.94 0.51
CA GLY A 64 -2.56 9.29 0.04
C GLY A 64 -2.20 9.30 -1.45
N LEU A 65 -1.33 8.38 -1.88
CA LEU A 65 -0.91 8.25 -3.28
C LEU A 65 -2.11 8.00 -4.21
N VAL A 66 -2.95 7.01 -3.86
CA VAL A 66 -4.12 6.62 -4.66
C VAL A 66 -5.12 7.77 -4.76
N THR A 67 -5.41 8.43 -3.63
CA THR A 67 -6.36 9.55 -3.59
C THR A 67 -5.87 10.72 -4.44
N ALA A 68 -4.58 11.03 -4.38
CA ALA A 68 -3.99 12.13 -5.15
C ALA A 68 -3.85 11.81 -6.65
N SER A 69 -3.81 10.53 -7.04
CA SER A 69 -3.52 10.13 -8.42
C SER A 69 -4.71 9.52 -9.18
N VAL A 70 -5.86 9.35 -8.52
CA VAL A 70 -6.99 8.56 -9.04
C VAL A 70 -7.49 9.00 -10.42
N GLU A 71 -7.46 10.30 -10.72
CA GLU A 71 -7.90 10.86 -12.00
C GLU A 71 -6.95 10.53 -13.16
N TYR A 72 -5.68 10.22 -12.87
CA TYR A 72 -4.64 9.90 -13.87
C TYR A 72 -4.46 8.40 -14.10
N LEU A 73 -4.94 7.56 -13.18
CA LEU A 73 -4.72 6.11 -13.23
C LEU A 73 -5.59 5.38 -14.27
N GLY A 74 -6.63 6.03 -14.79
CA GLY A 74 -7.52 5.46 -15.81
C GLY A 74 -8.04 4.06 -15.42
N PRO A 75 -7.90 3.04 -16.27
CA PRO A 75 -8.37 1.67 -15.98
C PRO A 75 -7.72 1.02 -14.75
N HIS A 76 -6.51 1.44 -14.36
CA HIS A 76 -5.79 0.86 -13.22
C HIS A 76 -6.34 1.33 -11.86
N ALA A 77 -7.14 2.40 -11.82
CA ALA A 77 -7.65 2.98 -10.59
C ALA A 77 -8.53 2.01 -9.79
N GLY A 78 -9.37 1.21 -10.47
CA GLY A 78 -10.28 0.26 -9.83
C GLY A 78 -9.55 -0.79 -9.01
N PRO A 79 -8.69 -1.62 -9.64
CA PRO A 79 -7.93 -2.66 -8.94
C PRO A 79 -7.05 -2.12 -7.80
N ILE A 80 -6.42 -0.96 -7.97
CA ILE A 80 -5.58 -0.36 -6.93
C ILE A 80 -6.41 0.06 -5.71
N ARG A 81 -7.60 0.65 -5.91
CA ARG A 81 -8.51 1.00 -4.80
C ARG A 81 -9.03 -0.24 -4.07
N GLU A 82 -9.38 -1.29 -4.82
CA GLU A 82 -9.84 -2.56 -4.24
C GLU A 82 -8.74 -3.22 -3.40
N GLY A 83 -7.50 -3.24 -3.92
CA GLY A 83 -6.33 -3.72 -3.18
C GLY A 83 -6.10 -2.94 -1.89
N LEU A 84 -6.14 -1.61 -1.95
CA LEU A 84 -6.03 -0.74 -0.76
C LEU A 84 -7.13 -1.04 0.26
N GLN A 85 -8.40 -1.14 -0.15
CA GLN A 85 -9.51 -1.48 0.76
C GLN A 85 -9.36 -2.86 1.38
N SER A 86 -8.82 -3.84 0.62
CA SER A 86 -8.49 -5.16 1.16
C SER A 86 -7.46 -5.07 2.29
N LEU A 87 -6.38 -4.32 2.09
CA LEU A 87 -5.35 -4.10 3.10
C LEU A 87 -5.89 -3.37 4.35
N GLN A 88 -6.76 -2.38 4.16
CA GLN A 88 -7.38 -1.65 5.27
C GLN A 88 -8.27 -2.56 6.13
N ARG A 89 -9.05 -3.45 5.49
CA ARG A 89 -9.88 -4.44 6.20
C ARG A 89 -9.01 -5.46 6.93
N ALA A 90 -8.01 -6.02 6.25
CA ALA A 90 -7.08 -6.98 6.85
C ALA A 90 -6.35 -6.37 8.07
N PHE A 91 -5.95 -5.10 7.99
CA PHE A 91 -5.38 -4.37 9.13
C PHE A 91 -6.35 -4.28 10.31
N ARG A 92 -7.61 -3.92 10.03
CA ARG A 92 -8.66 -3.79 11.04
C ARG A 92 -8.91 -5.12 11.74
N GLU A 93 -9.02 -6.21 10.98
CA GLU A 93 -9.20 -7.58 11.47
C GLU A 93 -8.00 -8.06 12.30
N SER A 94 -6.79 -7.71 11.87
CA SER A 94 -5.53 -8.09 12.52
C SER A 94 -5.25 -7.33 13.83
N SER A 95 -5.93 -6.20 14.05
CA SER A 95 -5.71 -5.37 15.23
C SER A 95 -6.50 -5.89 16.43
N ALA A 96 -5.80 -6.17 17.53
CA ALA A 96 -6.44 -6.51 18.81
C ALA A 96 -7.30 -5.35 19.37
N HIS A 97 -7.02 -4.11 18.95
CA HIS A 97 -7.77 -2.91 19.31
C HIS A 97 -8.06 -2.13 18.03
N PRO A 98 -9.12 -2.48 17.27
CA PRO A 98 -9.42 -1.83 16.01
C PRO A 98 -9.70 -0.34 16.20
N ASP A 99 -9.20 0.48 15.26
CA ASP A 99 -9.48 1.91 15.24
C ASP A 99 -11.00 2.16 15.03
N ALA A 100 -11.48 3.30 15.54
CA ALA A 100 -12.81 3.77 15.22
C ALA A 100 -12.98 3.93 13.70
N PRO A 101 -14.20 3.73 13.14
CA PRO A 101 -14.44 3.97 11.72
C PRO A 101 -14.03 5.38 11.30
N GLY A 102 -13.25 5.49 10.22
CA GLY A 102 -12.66 6.74 9.71
C GLY A 102 -11.28 7.07 10.28
N ALA A 103 -10.81 6.34 11.30
CA ALA A 103 -9.53 6.54 11.97
C ALA A 103 -8.50 5.44 11.66
N GLY A 104 -8.89 4.42 10.89
CA GLY A 104 -7.97 3.37 10.43
C GLY A 104 -6.90 3.88 9.46
N PRO A 105 -5.88 3.06 9.15
CA PRO A 105 -4.81 3.44 8.23
C PRO A 105 -5.36 3.92 6.88
N GLY A 106 -5.03 5.15 6.50
CA GLY A 106 -5.48 5.75 5.25
C GLY A 106 -6.97 6.15 5.17
N GLU A 107 -7.81 5.80 6.15
CA GLU A 107 -9.27 6.06 6.12
C GLU A 107 -9.62 7.55 6.10
N LYS A 108 -8.72 8.41 6.59
CA LYS A 108 -8.86 9.87 6.44
C LYS A 108 -8.98 10.33 4.97
N TYR A 109 -8.47 9.52 4.03
CA TYR A 109 -8.55 9.79 2.59
C TYR A 109 -9.66 8.99 1.90
N THR A 110 -9.88 7.74 2.31
CA THR A 110 -10.76 6.80 1.61
C THR A 110 -12.16 6.68 2.23
N GLY A 111 -12.37 7.23 3.42
CA GLY A 111 -13.51 6.92 4.26
C GLY A 111 -13.34 5.60 5.04
N PRO A 112 -14.30 5.29 5.94
CA PRO A 112 -14.27 4.08 6.76
C PRO A 112 -14.38 2.81 5.90
N VAL A 113 -13.67 1.76 6.31
CA VAL A 113 -13.91 0.39 5.81
C VAL A 113 -14.66 -0.45 6.85
N TYR A 114 -15.52 -1.34 6.37
CA TYR A 114 -16.36 -2.23 7.19
C TYR A 114 -16.04 -3.70 6.91
#